data_AF-E3RWX9-F1
#
_entry.id   AF-E3RWX9-F1
#
_cell.length_a   1.000
_cell.length_b   1.000
_cell.length_c   1.000
_cell.angle_alpha   90.00
_cell.angle_beta   90.00
_cell.angle_gamma   90.00
#
_symmetry.space_group_name_H-M   'P 1'
#
loop_
_entity.id
_entity.type
_entity.pdbx_description
1 polymer ?
#
loop_
_entity_poly.entity_id
_entity_poly.type
_entity_poly.pdbx_seq_one_letter_code
_entity_poly.pdbx_strand_id
1 'polypeptide(L)'
;MMRNFAGAIAVREVSESWVTRFLHRHNAQLNTKWSAGIDRGRHEADSGERYKLYFDMLHSKMREYDVDARNTYNMDEKGFAIGVTTRSKRIVTKSIWASKQRTAAIQDGNRD
;
A
#
# COMPACT_ATOMS: atom_id res chain seq x y z
N MET A 1 -11.65 -8.12 -7.85
CA MET A 1 -11.58 -8.22 -6.36
C MET A 1 -12.97 -8.16 -5.71
N MET A 2 -13.71 -7.04 -5.74
CA MET A 2 -15.04 -6.95 -5.09
C MET A 2 -16.07 -7.98 -5.61
N ARG A 3 -16.10 -8.23 -6.93
CA ARG A 3 -16.94 -9.27 -7.53
C ARG A 3 -16.66 -10.65 -6.94
N ASN A 4 -15.38 -10.99 -6.79
CA ASN A 4 -14.93 -12.27 -6.24
C ASN A 4 -15.35 -12.42 -4.77
N PHE A 5 -15.21 -11.36 -3.96
CA PHE A 5 -15.70 -11.35 -2.58
C PHE A 5 -17.21 -11.54 -2.49
N ALA A 6 -17.97 -10.80 -3.31
CA ALA A 6 -19.42 -10.96 -3.36
C ALA A 6 -19.83 -12.37 -3.78
N GLY A 7 -19.11 -12.97 -4.74
CA GLY A 7 -19.35 -14.34 -5.16
C GLY A 7 -19.02 -15.38 -4.08
N ALA A 8 -17.92 -15.18 -3.35
CA ALA A 8 -17.56 -16.03 -2.21
C ALA A 8 -18.61 -15.99 -1.09
N ILE A 9 -19.10 -14.79 -0.74
CA ILE A 9 -20.16 -14.63 0.27
C ILE A 9 -21.48 -15.23 -0.21
N ALA A 10 -21.83 -15.02 -1.48
CA ALA A 10 -23.06 -15.55 -2.05
C ALA A 10 -22.99 -17.05 -2.39
N VAL A 11 -21.81 -17.67 -2.24
CA VAL A 11 -21.50 -19.07 -2.63
C VAL A 11 -21.93 -19.35 -4.08
N ARG A 12 -21.80 -18.35 -4.96
CA ARG A 12 -22.12 -18.45 -6.38
C ARG A 12 -21.42 -17.37 -7.18
N GLU A 13 -21.29 -17.57 -8.48
CA GLU A 13 -20.83 -16.50 -9.35
C GLU A 13 -21.85 -15.36 -9.39
N VAL A 14 -21.35 -14.13 -9.30
CA VAL A 14 -22.15 -12.93 -9.46
C VAL A 14 -21.85 -12.30 -10.82
N SER A 15 -22.88 -11.75 -11.45
CA SER A 15 -22.77 -11.09 -12.75
C SER A 15 -21.67 -10.02 -12.77
N GLU A 16 -21.04 -9.85 -13.93
CA GLU A 16 -20.10 -8.76 -14.23
C GLU A 16 -20.66 -7.37 -13.87
N SER A 17 -21.96 -7.16 -14.07
CA SER A 17 -22.63 -5.88 -13.77
C SER A 17 -22.95 -5.68 -12.28
N TRP A 18 -22.72 -6.68 -11.43
CA TRP A 18 -23.16 -6.65 -10.03
C TRP A 18 -22.55 -5.49 -9.26
N VAL A 19 -21.25 -5.23 -9.42
CA VAL A 19 -20.55 -4.15 -8.70
C VAL A 19 -21.13 -2.79 -9.08
N THR A 20 -21.41 -2.57 -10.37
CA THR A 20 -22.01 -1.33 -10.86
C THR A 20 -23.43 -1.15 -10.31
N ARG A 21 -24.25 -2.21 -10.34
CA ARG A 21 -25.62 -2.17 -9.80
C ARG A 21 -25.64 -1.93 -8.29
N PHE A 22 -24.71 -2.54 -7.56
CA PHE A 22 -24.54 -2.33 -6.13
C PHE A 22 -24.20 -0.86 -5.82
N LEU A 23 -23.21 -0.30 -6.52
CA LEU A 23 -22.83 1.11 -6.36
C LEU A 23 -23.98 2.06 -6.69
N HIS A 24 -24.74 1.78 -7.76
CA HIS A 24 -25.89 2.59 -8.13
C HIS A 24 -27.00 2.54 -7.08
N ARG A 25 -27.34 1.35 -6.58
CA ARG A 25 -28.35 1.16 -5.54
C ARG A 25 -28.03 1.89 -4.24
N HIS A 26 -26.76 1.92 -3.86
CA HIS A 26 -26.30 2.53 -2.62
C HIS A 26 -25.59 3.87 -2.83
N ASN A 27 -25.86 4.56 -3.95
CA ASN A 27 -25.16 5.80 -4.32
C ASN A 27 -25.32 6.92 -3.28
N ALA A 28 -26.41 6.92 -2.50
CA ALA A 28 -26.64 7.89 -1.44
C ALA A 28 -25.57 7.77 -0.33
N GLN A 29 -25.09 6.55 -0.07
CA GLN A 29 -24.25 6.21 1.07
C GLN A 29 -22.80 5.90 0.66
N LEU A 30 -22.58 5.42 -0.57
CA LEU A 30 -21.28 4.96 -1.04
C LEU A 30 -20.66 5.93 -2.05
N ASN A 31 -19.33 5.94 -2.08
CA ASN A 31 -18.52 6.63 -3.07
C ASN A 31 -17.35 5.73 -3.50
N THR A 32 -16.79 5.99 -4.67
CA THR A 32 -15.58 5.29 -5.14
C THR A 32 -14.39 6.23 -5.17
N LYS A 33 -13.24 5.77 -4.68
CA LYS A 33 -11.98 6.53 -4.66
C LYS A 33 -10.86 5.68 -5.23
N TRP A 34 -9.91 6.32 -5.89
CA TRP A 34 -8.63 5.73 -6.20
C TRP A 34 -7.67 5.90 -5.01
N SER A 35 -7.11 4.81 -4.49
CA SER A 35 -5.98 4.90 -3.57
C SER A 35 -4.76 5.35 -4.36
N ALA A 36 -3.95 6.25 -3.79
CA ALA A 36 -2.57 6.36 -4.24
C ALA A 36 -1.91 4.97 -4.05
N GLY A 37 -1.06 4.57 -4.99
CA GLY A 37 -0.32 3.31 -4.88
C GLY A 37 0.78 3.47 -3.83
N ILE A 38 1.93 3.96 -4.27
CA ILE A 38 3.00 4.43 -3.39
C ILE A 38 2.71 5.85 -2.87
N ASP A 39 3.09 6.10 -1.61
CA ASP A 39 3.11 7.44 -1.03
C ASP A 39 4.07 8.32 -1.83
N ARG A 40 3.67 9.56 -2.17
CA ARG A 40 4.48 10.45 -3.01
C ARG A 40 5.88 10.69 -2.41
N GLY A 41 5.97 10.80 -1.09
CA GLY A 41 7.25 10.97 -0.39
C GLY A 41 8.15 9.75 -0.53
N ARG A 42 7.58 8.53 -0.57
CA ARG A 42 8.37 7.31 -0.86
C ARG A 42 8.88 7.25 -2.28
N HIS A 43 8.08 7.69 -3.25
CA HIS A 43 8.53 7.77 -4.64
C HIS A 43 9.66 8.81 -4.80
N GLU A 44 9.59 9.93 -4.10
CA GLU A 44 10.63 10.96 -4.11
C GLU A 44 11.91 10.51 -3.37
N ALA A 45 11.76 9.69 -2.33
CA ALA A 45 12.89 9.11 -1.60
C ALA A 45 13.60 7.97 -2.37
N ASP A 46 12.93 7.36 -3.34
CA ASP A 46 13.46 6.29 -4.18
C ASP A 46 14.42 6.85 -5.24
N SER A 47 15.69 6.98 -4.87
CA SER A 47 16.74 7.54 -5.72
C SER A 47 17.96 6.64 -5.77
N GLY A 48 18.32 6.21 -6.98
CA GLY A 48 19.52 5.41 -7.23
C GLY A 48 20.81 6.06 -6.73
N GLU A 49 20.91 7.39 -6.83
CA GLU A 49 22.06 8.14 -6.33
C GLU A 49 22.19 8.04 -4.81
N ARG A 50 21.06 8.14 -4.09
CA ARG A 50 21.05 8.03 -2.62
C ARG A 50 21.41 6.62 -2.17
N TYR A 51 20.95 5.59 -2.88
CA TYR A 51 21.36 4.21 -2.61
C TYR A 51 22.86 4.03 -2.82
N LYS A 52 23.40 4.54 -3.93
CA LYS A 52 24.83 4.47 -4.20
C LYS A 52 25.64 5.12 -3.07
N LEU A 53 25.29 6.35 -2.69
CA LEU A 53 25.98 7.06 -1.61
C LEU A 53 25.89 6.32 -0.27
N TYR A 54 24.73 5.75 0.04
CA TYR A 54 24.54 4.95 1.25
C TYR A 54 25.44 3.71 1.26
N PHE A 55 25.47 2.94 0.18
CA PHE A 55 26.30 1.73 0.09
C PHE A 55 27.80 2.05 0.08
N ASP A 56 28.21 3.13 -0.60
CA ASP A 56 29.61 3.59 -0.58
C ASP A 56 30.05 3.92 0.86
N MET A 57 29.20 4.61 1.62
CA MET A 57 29.44 4.94 3.02
C MET A 57 29.43 3.69 3.92
N LEU A 58 28.46 2.79 3.72
CA LEU A 58 28.36 1.53 4.47
C LEU A 58 29.62 0.69 4.28
N HIS A 59 30.06 0.48 3.04
CA HIS A 59 31.27 -0.27 2.75
C HIS A 59 32.53 0.39 3.33
N SER A 60 32.57 1.73 3.38
CA SER A 60 33.65 2.45 4.07
C SER A 60 33.70 2.11 5.56
N LYS A 61 32.55 2.13 6.24
CA LYS A 61 32.45 1.79 7.66
C LYS A 61 32.72 0.32 7.95
N MET A 62 32.29 -0.59 7.07
CA MET A 62 32.62 -2.01 7.21
C MET A 62 34.12 -2.24 7.17
N ARG A 63 34.86 -1.54 6.29
CA ARG A 63 36.33 -1.61 6.25
C ARG A 63 36.98 -0.98 7.48
N GLU A 64 36.47 0.14 7.96
CA GLU A 64 36.98 0.84 9.15
C GLU A 64 36.93 -0.03 10.41
N TYR A 65 35.85 -0.79 10.57
CA TYR A 65 35.59 -1.62 11.76
C TYR A 65 35.80 -3.11 11.55
N ASP A 66 36.40 -3.53 10.42
CA ASP A 66 36.62 -4.94 10.06
C ASP A 66 35.35 -5.81 10.18
N VAL A 67 34.22 -5.26 9.74
CA VAL A 67 32.93 -5.95 9.77
C VAL A 67 32.81 -6.86 8.55
N ASP A 68 32.82 -8.17 8.80
CA ASP A 68 32.54 -9.17 7.77
C ASP A 68 31.10 -9.03 7.26
N ALA A 69 30.90 -9.09 5.95
CA ALA A 69 29.59 -8.98 5.31
C ALA A 69 28.58 -10.00 5.87
N ARG A 70 29.04 -11.20 6.27
CA ARG A 70 28.20 -12.25 6.89
C ARG A 70 27.60 -11.83 8.24
N ASN A 71 28.18 -10.82 8.89
CA ASN A 71 27.70 -10.25 10.14
C ASN A 71 26.75 -9.05 9.92
N THR A 72 26.28 -8.85 8.68
CA THR A 72 25.25 -7.85 8.38
C THR A 72 23.88 -8.48 8.57
N TYR A 73 23.17 -8.06 9.60
CA TYR A 73 21.80 -8.52 9.89
C TYR A 73 20.81 -7.44 9.49
N ASN A 74 19.78 -7.81 8.73
CA ASN A 74 18.67 -6.89 8.47
C ASN A 74 17.82 -6.78 9.75
N MET A 75 17.53 -5.55 10.16
CA MET A 75 16.66 -5.25 11.31
C MET A 75 15.28 -4.76 10.87
N ASP A 76 14.95 -4.84 9.57
CA ASP A 76 13.63 -4.47 9.07
C ASP A 76 12.61 -5.61 9.27
N GLU A 77 11.44 -5.25 9.78
CA GLU A 77 10.33 -6.18 10.03
C GLU A 77 9.48 -6.44 8.77
N LYS A 78 9.48 -5.56 7.77
CA LYS A 78 8.68 -5.65 6.54
C LYS A 78 9.30 -4.90 5.36
N GLY A 79 9.77 -5.66 4.37
CA GLY A 79 10.13 -5.14 3.04
C GLY A 79 8.96 -4.49 2.28
N PHE A 80 9.26 -3.85 1.15
CA PHE A 80 8.26 -3.19 0.31
C PHE A 80 7.17 -4.18 -0.14
N ALA A 81 5.94 -3.96 0.32
CA ALA A 81 4.80 -4.74 -0.14
C ALA A 81 4.45 -4.34 -1.59
N ILE A 82 5.05 -5.02 -2.57
CA ILE A 82 4.87 -4.78 -4.02
C ILE A 82 3.38 -4.72 -4.41
N GLY A 83 2.51 -5.47 -3.74
CA GLY A 83 1.05 -5.45 -3.95
C GLY A 83 0.33 -4.17 -3.47
N VAL A 84 0.98 -3.32 -2.68
CA VAL A 84 0.46 -2.03 -2.17
C VAL A 84 0.88 -0.87 -3.09
N THR A 85 1.87 -1.08 -3.95
CA THR A 85 2.46 -0.06 -4.82
C THR A 85 1.53 0.38 -5.97
N THR A 86 0.53 -0.43 -6.32
CA THR A 86 -0.37 -0.16 -7.45
C THR A 86 -1.63 0.59 -7.02
N ARG A 87 -2.04 1.55 -7.86
CA ARG A 87 -3.25 2.35 -7.68
C ARG A 87 -4.48 1.42 -7.69
N SER A 88 -5.27 1.40 -6.61
CA SER A 88 -6.44 0.52 -6.49
C SER A 88 -7.74 1.33 -6.38
N LYS A 89 -8.85 0.82 -6.92
CA LYS A 89 -10.17 1.43 -6.75
C LYS A 89 -10.82 0.87 -5.47
N ARG A 90 -11.22 1.75 -4.56
CA ARG A 90 -11.85 1.42 -3.28
C ARG A 90 -13.26 1.99 -3.21
N ILE A 91 -14.12 1.32 -2.46
CA ILE A 91 -15.48 1.77 -2.12
C ILE A 91 -15.44 2.24 -0.67
N VAL A 92 -15.93 3.47 -0.42
CA VAL A 92 -15.95 4.09 0.90
C VAL A 92 -17.32 4.69 1.18
N THR A 93 -17.72 4.73 2.44
CA THR A 93 -18.96 5.41 2.86
C THR A 93 -18.77 6.93 2.81
N LYS A 94 -19.77 7.68 2.35
CA LYS A 94 -19.73 9.14 2.28
C LYS A 94 -19.54 9.79 3.66
N SER A 95 -20.06 9.19 4.73
CA SER A 95 -19.85 9.67 6.11
C SER A 95 -18.38 9.60 6.53
N ILE A 96 -17.71 8.47 6.27
CA ILE A 96 -16.28 8.28 6.54
C ILE A 96 -15.42 9.20 5.65
N TRP A 97 -15.88 9.45 4.42
CA TRP A 97 -15.23 10.40 3.53
C TRP A 97 -15.32 11.83 4.08
N ALA A 98 -16.52 12.26 4.48
CA ALA A 98 -16.75 13.58 5.06
C ALA A 98 -15.97 13.79 6.35
N SER A 99 -15.84 12.75 7.19
CA SER A 99 -15.08 12.83 8.45
C SER A 99 -13.56 12.77 8.27
N LYS A 100 -13.06 12.46 7.05
CA LYS A 100 -11.63 12.25 6.73
C LYS A 100 -10.89 11.18 7.56
N GLN A 101 -11.56 10.48 8.48
CA GLN A 101 -10.94 9.61 9.48
C GLN A 101 -10.22 8.37 8.91
N ARG A 102 -10.63 7.83 7.76
CA ARG A 102 -10.05 6.59 7.18
C ARG A 102 -9.83 6.71 5.67
N THR A 103 -9.23 7.82 5.25
CA THR A 103 -9.06 8.13 3.81
C THR A 103 -7.75 7.63 3.20
N ALA A 104 -6.81 7.21 4.03
CA ALA A 104 -5.54 6.60 3.66
C ALA A 104 -5.59 5.06 3.78
N ALA A 105 -4.72 4.37 3.04
CA ALA A 105 -4.48 2.97 3.28
C ALA A 105 -3.77 2.83 4.63
N ILE A 106 -4.36 2.09 5.58
CA ILE A 106 -3.67 1.75 6.82
C ILE A 106 -2.48 0.88 6.42
N GLN A 107 -1.28 1.36 6.73
CA GLN A 107 -0.05 0.61 6.61
C GLN A 107 0.45 0.37 8.02
N ASP A 108 0.88 -0.86 8.31
CA ASP A 108 1.31 -1.26 9.67
C ASP A 108 2.49 -0.42 10.20
N GLY A 109 3.23 0.26 9.33
CA GLY A 109 4.31 1.18 9.71
C GLY A 109 3.88 2.60 10.06
N ASN A 110 2.58 2.90 10.10
CA ASN A 110 2.05 4.22 10.49
C ASN A 110 1.29 4.11 11.83
N ARG A 111 1.95 3.49 12.81
CA ARG A 111 1.54 3.44 14.21
C ARG A 111 2.39 4.42 15.02
N ASP A 112 2.28 5.69 14.66
CA ASP A 112 2.56 6.84 15.51
C ASP A 112 1.65 7.99 15.02
#